data_AF-A0A258YBV8-F1
#
_entry.id   AF-A0A258YBV8-F1
#
_cell.length_a   1.000
_cell.length_b   1.000
_cell.length_c   1.000
_cell.angle_alpha   90.00
_cell.angle_beta   90.00
_cell.angle_gamma   90.00
#
_symmetry.space_group_name_H-M   'P 1'
#
loop_
_entity.id
_entity.type
_entity.pdbx_description
1 polymer ?
#
loop_
_entity_poly.entity_id
_entity_poly.type
_entity_poly.pdbx_seq_one_letter_code
_entity_poly.pdbx_strand_id
1 'polypeptide(L)'
;YDTYHKSAGIKTGDLGANSGNYHLYTLEWTPTYYRFYVDGVKTWDFSATVSQKAEFIILSSEVKNYSTGSWAGPIPVGGYGTKKTSSTIMKVDYVKYYQLK
;
A
#
# COMPACT_ATOMS: atom_id res chain seq x y z
N TYR A 1 1.78 8.36 -19.33
CA TYR A 1 2.94 7.47 -19.19
C TYR A 1 3.62 7.33 -20.53
N ASP A 2 4.94 7.37 -20.59
CA ASP A 2 5.74 7.21 -21.81
C ASP A 2 6.21 5.75 -21.98
N THR A 3 6.95 5.48 -23.08
CA THR A 3 7.45 4.15 -23.46
C THR A 3 8.52 3.59 -22.50
N TYR A 4 9.12 4.43 -21.65
CA TYR A 4 10.15 4.03 -20.70
C TYR A 4 9.61 3.80 -19.29
N HIS A 5 8.39 4.28 -18.99
CA HIS A 5 7.73 4.00 -17.73
C HIS A 5 7.35 2.51 -17.63
N LYS A 6 7.98 1.80 -16.69
CA LYS A 6 7.74 0.39 -16.39
C LYS A 6 7.12 0.25 -15.01
N SER A 7 6.23 -0.73 -14.84
CA SER A 7 5.70 -1.14 -13.54
C SER A 7 5.96 -2.63 -13.32
N ALA A 8 6.18 -3.00 -12.07
CA ALA A 8 6.28 -4.39 -11.63
C ALA A 8 5.46 -4.56 -10.35
N GLY A 9 4.84 -5.72 -10.19
CA GLY A 9 4.04 -6.03 -9.01
C GLY A 9 3.50 -7.45 -9.08
N ILE A 10 3.06 -7.94 -7.92
CA ILE A 10 2.41 -9.24 -7.79
C ILE A 10 1.01 -9.06 -7.20
N LYS A 11 0.16 -10.08 -7.39
CA LYS A 11 -1.04 -10.27 -6.57
C LYS A 11 -0.72 -11.36 -5.55
N THR A 12 -0.85 -11.05 -4.27
CA THR A 12 -0.77 -12.06 -3.22
C THR A 12 -2.06 -12.88 -3.19
N GLY A 13 -2.03 -14.01 -2.47
CA GLY A 13 -3.26 -14.61 -1.96
C GLY A 13 -3.92 -13.72 -0.91
N ASP A 14 -5.00 -14.21 -0.31
CA ASP A 14 -5.60 -13.56 0.85
C ASP A 14 -4.64 -13.64 2.05
N LEU A 15 -4.30 -12.48 2.60
CA LEU A 15 -3.41 -12.34 3.76
C LEU A 15 -4.19 -12.05 5.04
N GLY A 16 -5.53 -12.03 5.00
CA GLY A 16 -6.37 -11.63 6.13
C GLY A 16 -6.35 -10.13 6.41
N ALA A 17 -5.77 -9.32 5.52
CA ALA A 17 -5.62 -7.86 5.70
C ALA A 17 -6.95 -7.10 5.87
N ASN A 18 -8.07 -7.69 5.43
CA ASN A 18 -9.41 -7.14 5.59
C ASN A 18 -10.14 -7.67 6.83
N SER A 19 -9.42 -8.12 7.86
CA SER A 19 -10.00 -8.69 9.08
C SER A 19 -10.70 -7.67 9.99
N GLY A 20 -10.50 -6.37 9.75
CA GLY A 20 -10.93 -5.28 10.65
C GLY A 20 -9.97 -5.02 11.82
N ASN A 21 -8.89 -5.79 11.93
CA ASN A 21 -7.83 -5.56 12.92
C ASN A 21 -6.67 -4.73 12.35
N TYR A 22 -5.77 -4.30 13.23
CA TYR A 22 -4.50 -3.72 12.81
C TYR A 22 -3.58 -4.82 12.25
N HIS A 23 -2.89 -4.51 11.15
CA HIS A 23 -1.91 -5.37 10.51
C HIS A 23 -0.59 -4.61 10.34
N LEU A 24 0.53 -5.33 10.33
CA LEU A 24 1.85 -4.74 10.15
C LEU A 24 2.31 -4.86 8.70
N TYR A 25 2.46 -3.71 8.04
CA TYR A 25 3.05 -3.61 6.70
C TYR A 25 4.50 -3.13 6.83
N THR A 26 5.44 -3.87 6.24
CA THR A 26 6.87 -3.54 6.30
C THR A 26 7.49 -3.53 4.91
N LEU A 27 8.34 -2.53 4.68
CA LEU A 27 9.23 -2.45 3.53
C LEU A 27 10.67 -2.44 4.06
N GLU A 28 11.43 -3.46 3.70
CA GLU A 28 12.89 -3.44 3.78
C GLU A 28 13.42 -2.90 2.46
N TRP A 29 14.01 -1.72 2.50
CA TRP A 29 14.57 -1.03 1.34
C TRP A 29 16.08 -0.89 1.53
N THR A 30 16.84 -1.45 0.58
CA THR A 30 18.30 -1.33 0.50
C THR A 30 18.71 -0.76 -0.86
N PRO A 31 20.00 -0.44 -1.10
CA PRO A 31 20.45 -0.03 -2.42
C PRO A 31 20.20 -1.07 -3.54
N THR A 32 19.98 -2.35 -3.20
CA THR A 32 19.92 -3.45 -4.18
C THR A 32 18.58 -4.18 -4.23
N TYR A 33 17.68 -3.98 -3.25
CA TYR A 33 16.35 -4.61 -3.28
C TYR A 33 15.29 -3.90 -2.44
N TYR A 34 14.04 -4.26 -2.73
CA TYR A 34 12.86 -4.12 -1.89
C TYR A 34 12.38 -5.50 -1.42
N ARG A 35 12.04 -5.60 -0.14
CA ARG A 35 11.27 -6.73 0.40
C ARG A 35 10.06 -6.25 1.16
N PHE A 36 8.92 -6.82 0.79
CA PHE A 36 7.64 -6.50 1.38
C PHE A 36 7.22 -7.60 2.33
N TYR A 37 6.66 -7.21 3.47
CA TYR A 37 6.13 -8.12 4.48
C TYR A 37 4.75 -7.65 4.94
N VAL A 38 3.89 -8.61 5.25
CA VAL A 38 2.62 -8.41 5.94
C VAL A 38 2.60 -9.34 7.14
N ASP A 39 2.40 -8.78 8.33
CA ASP A 39 2.41 -9.50 9.61
C ASP A 39 3.68 -10.36 9.81
N GLY A 40 4.83 -9.82 9.37
CA GLY A 40 6.13 -10.48 9.46
C GLY A 40 6.39 -11.57 8.40
N VAL A 41 5.39 -11.92 7.58
CA VAL A 41 5.54 -12.88 6.49
C VAL A 41 5.97 -12.15 5.23
N LYS A 42 7.05 -12.61 4.59
CA LYS A 42 7.55 -12.03 3.33
C LYS A 42 6.58 -12.32 2.19
N THR A 43 6.10 -11.28 1.52
CA THR A 43 5.13 -11.37 0.43
C THR A 43 5.78 -11.19 -0.93
N TRP A 44 6.81 -10.35 -1.04
CA TRP A 44 7.46 -10.07 -2.31
C TRP A 44 8.93 -9.64 -2.16
N ASP A 45 9.79 -10.14 -3.04
CA ASP A 45 11.16 -9.67 -3.28
C ASP A 45 11.24 -9.00 -4.65
N PHE A 46 11.90 -7.84 -4.72
CA PHE A 46 12.15 -7.15 -5.98
C PHE A 46 13.53 -6.49 -6.00
N SER A 47 14.29 -6.71 -7.07
CA SER A 47 15.67 -6.20 -7.20
C SER A 47 16.01 -5.62 -8.57
N ALA A 48 15.04 -5.50 -9.49
CA ALA A 48 15.32 -5.11 -10.87
C ALA A 48 15.62 -3.60 -11.01
N THR A 49 14.85 -2.74 -10.34
CA THR A 49 15.01 -1.27 -10.40
C THR A 49 14.70 -0.62 -9.06
N VAL A 50 15.72 -0.39 -8.26
CA VAL A 50 15.56 0.13 -6.89
C VAL A 50 15.89 1.62 -6.83
N SER A 51 14.98 2.44 -6.30
CA SER A 51 15.19 3.88 -6.13
C SER A 51 16.41 4.14 -5.26
N GLN A 52 17.20 5.14 -5.65
CA GLN A 52 18.39 5.63 -4.92
C GLN A 52 18.19 7.05 -4.40
N LYS A 53 16.94 7.51 -4.35
CA LYS A 53 16.58 8.87 -3.93
C LYS A 53 15.98 8.86 -2.54
N ALA A 54 16.17 9.96 -1.82
CA ALA A 54 15.45 10.19 -0.58
C ALA A 54 13.96 10.41 -0.89
N GLU A 55 13.10 9.77 -0.12
CA GLU A 55 11.64 9.80 -0.31
C GLU A 55 10.93 10.02 1.04
N PHE A 56 9.72 10.57 0.98
CA PHE A 56 8.86 10.76 2.14
C PHE A 56 7.96 9.54 2.35
N ILE A 57 7.75 9.14 3.60
CA ILE A 57 6.70 8.18 3.94
C ILE A 57 5.35 8.90 3.79
N ILE A 58 4.50 8.38 2.90
CA ILE A 58 3.16 8.91 2.64
C ILE A 58 2.12 7.89 3.13
N LEU A 59 1.15 8.38 3.89
CA LEU A 59 -0.03 7.64 4.32
C LEU A 59 -1.25 8.33 3.72
N SER A 60 -1.84 7.74 2.69
CA SER A 60 -3.03 8.25 2.00
C SER A 60 -4.09 7.17 1.86
N SER A 61 -5.36 7.60 1.88
CA SER A 61 -6.50 6.76 1.53
C SER A 61 -7.14 7.37 0.29
N GLU A 62 -6.87 6.77 -0.86
CA GLU A 62 -7.28 7.30 -2.16
C GLU A 62 -8.63 6.72 -2.60
N VAL A 63 -9.43 7.55 -3.26
CA VAL A 63 -10.66 7.12 -3.92
C VAL A 63 -10.46 7.33 -5.42
N LYS A 64 -10.66 6.28 -6.20
CA LYS A 64 -10.66 6.38 -7.66
C LYS A 64 -12.07 6.22 -8.20
N ASN A 65 -12.61 7.28 -8.79
CA ASN A 65 -13.88 7.23 -9.48
C ASN A 65 -13.72 6.47 -10.80
N TYR A 66 -14.04 5.19 -10.79
CA TYR A 66 -14.17 4.38 -11.99
C TYR A 66 -15.30 3.37 -11.81
N SER A 67 -15.93 2.99 -12.91
CA SER A 67 -16.96 1.95 -12.97
C SER A 67 -16.46 0.59 -12.44
N THR A 68 -17.35 -0.40 -12.39
CA THR A 68 -17.06 -1.79 -12.03
C THR A 68 -15.72 -2.27 -12.63
N GLY A 69 -14.79 -2.72 -11.77
CA GLY A 69 -13.45 -3.15 -12.18
C GLY A 69 -12.30 -2.19 -11.81
N SER A 70 -12.59 -1.07 -11.15
CA SER A 70 -11.55 -0.24 -10.50
C SER A 70 -10.70 -1.05 -9.52
N TRP A 71 -9.39 -0.81 -9.48
CA TRP A 71 -8.51 -1.38 -8.45
C TRP A 71 -8.92 -0.94 -7.04
N ALA A 72 -9.53 0.24 -6.91
CA ALA A 72 -10.01 0.78 -5.64
C ALA A 72 -11.41 0.26 -5.27
N GLY A 73 -12.01 -0.59 -6.11
CA GLY A 73 -13.41 -0.98 -6.00
C GLY A 73 -14.39 0.12 -6.42
N PRO A 74 -15.69 -0.21 -6.52
CA PRO A 74 -16.73 0.75 -6.84
C PRO A 74 -17.00 1.69 -5.65
N ILE A 75 -17.29 2.96 -5.94
CA ILE A 75 -17.81 3.89 -4.92
C ILE A 75 -19.27 3.49 -4.62
N PRO A 76 -19.64 3.26 -3.35
CA PRO A 76 -21.01 2.93 -2.98
C PRO A 76 -22.02 3.98 -3.45
N VAL A 77 -23.26 3.56 -3.75
CA VAL A 77 -24.36 4.50 -4.01
C VAL A 77 -24.57 5.37 -2.76
N GLY A 78 -24.49 6.70 -2.92
CA GLY A 78 -24.51 7.66 -1.80
C GLY A 78 -23.12 8.02 -1.23
N GLY A 79 -22.04 7.42 -1.76
CA GLY A 79 -20.67 7.70 -1.36
C GLY A 79 -20.31 7.20 0.04
N TYR A 80 -19.25 7.76 0.61
CA TYR A 80 -18.73 7.37 1.94
C TYR A 80 -19.27 8.23 3.09
N GLY A 81 -20.30 9.05 2.84
CA GLY A 81 -20.85 10.00 3.81
C GLY A 81 -19.94 11.19 4.11
N THR A 82 -20.27 11.95 5.16
CA THR A 82 -19.48 13.11 5.61
C THR A 82 -18.27 12.69 6.43
N LYS A 83 -17.27 13.56 6.58
CA LYS A 83 -16.12 13.32 7.49
C LYS A 83 -16.55 12.96 8.92
N LYS A 84 -17.68 13.49 9.40
CA LYS A 84 -18.20 13.23 10.76
C LYS A 84 -18.85 11.86 10.90
N THR A 85 -19.43 11.34 9.83
CA THR A 85 -20.30 10.15 9.87
C THR A 85 -19.72 8.95 9.13
N SER A 86 -18.65 9.14 8.36
CA SER A 86 -18.02 8.08 7.59
C SER A 86 -17.37 7.06 8.52
N SER A 87 -17.65 5.78 8.28
CA SER A 87 -16.92 4.67 8.88
C SER A 87 -15.71 4.24 8.05
N THR A 88 -15.57 4.78 6.83
CA THR A 88 -14.46 4.48 5.91
C THR A 88 -13.28 5.38 6.26
N ILE A 89 -12.49 4.95 7.24
CA ILE A 89 -11.32 5.67 7.74
C ILE A 89 -10.10 4.76 7.76
N MET A 90 -8.96 5.26 7.28
CA MET A 90 -7.68 4.62 7.50
C MET A 90 -7.19 4.98 8.91
N LYS A 91 -6.97 3.96 9.75
CA LYS A 91 -6.38 4.12 11.08
C LYS A 91 -4.93 3.65 11.05
N VAL A 92 -4.03 4.47 11.55
CA VAL A 92 -2.61 4.14 11.68
C VAL A 92 -2.23 4.34 13.13
N ASP A 93 -1.84 3.25 13.80
CA ASP A 93 -1.42 3.28 15.21
C ASP A 93 -0.01 3.84 15.35
N TYR A 94 0.93 3.36 14.53
CA TYR A 94 2.29 3.85 14.52
C TYR A 94 2.97 3.69 13.15
N VAL A 95 4.07 4.43 12.99
CA VAL A 95 5.08 4.22 11.94
C VAL A 95 6.43 4.10 12.64
N LYS A 96 7.24 3.12 12.23
CA LYS A 96 8.62 2.96 12.70
C LYS A 96 9.56 2.98 11.50
N TYR A 97 10.66 3.70 11.65
CA TYR A 97 11.73 3.76 10.67
C TYR A 97 13.04 3.34 11.34
N TYR A 98 13.80 2.51 10.64
CA TYR A 98 15.12 2.05 11.07
C TYR A 98 16.09 2.21 9.91
N GLN A 99 17.31 2.62 10.23
CA GLN A 99 18.42 2.66 9.29
C GLN A 99 19.34 1.47 9.59
N LEU A 100 19.69 0.71 8.55
CA LEU A 100 20.69 -0.35 8.65
C LEU A 100 22.06 0.28 8.94
N LYS A 101 22.82 -0.35 9.83
CA LYS A 101 24.20 0.07 10.15
C LYS A 101 25.19 -0.44 9.11
#